data_AF-A0A972GLB8-F1
#
_entry.id   AF-A0A972GLB8-F1
#
_cell.length_a   1.000
_cell.length_b   1.000
_cell.length_c   1.000
_cell.angle_alpha   90.00
_cell.angle_beta   90.00
_cell.angle_gamma   90.00
#
_symmetry.space_group_name_H-M   'P 1'
#
loop_
_entity.id
_entity.type
_entity.pdbx_description
1 polymer ?
#
loop_
_entity_poly.entity_id
_entity_poly.type
_entity_poly.pdbx_seq_one_letter_code
_entity_poly.pdbx_strand_id
1 'polypeptide(L)'
;MLRSMFGEPRRKDEGLLAAVNQAITGYLHLLESVPAEERNLQERRYIVWGRGFLRALDELEQSQFAAVSYGSKVTKTYIDEMSDTELDDYHRHLYFYKNAIIRLFAILDKLGHFMNERFRLKTEEIKARYSYFTVLRNMHTNHLYTKLEEQLYGLKVAYKVPVERLRNERNMEIHTINADLLDDLLQAAESKQSLDQRKKTENIQEHLKDLEIGCNMTFTASEKIFTYIRTLSESSGQYSPSN
;
A
#
# COMPACT_ATOMS: atom_id res chain seq x y z
N MET A 1 -10.80 -10.16 9.13
CA MET A 1 -12.14 -9.59 9.39
C MET A 1 -13.08 -9.79 8.21
N LEU A 2 -12.63 -9.55 6.97
CA LEU A 2 -13.52 -9.66 5.80
C LEU A 2 -13.79 -11.11 5.38
N ARG A 3 -12.86 -12.03 5.64
CA ARG A 3 -13.04 -13.48 5.37
C ARG A 3 -14.30 -14.10 5.99
N SER A 4 -14.76 -13.61 7.14
CA SER A 4 -16.01 -14.11 7.74
C SER A 4 -17.24 -13.76 6.90
N MET A 5 -17.19 -12.70 6.07
CA MET A 5 -18.25 -12.39 5.09
C MET A 5 -18.35 -13.45 3.99
N PHE A 6 -17.30 -14.26 3.78
CA PHE A 6 -17.23 -15.35 2.82
C PHE A 6 -17.40 -16.72 3.47
N GLY A 7 -17.72 -16.78 4.77
CA GLY A 7 -17.77 -18.04 5.52
C GLY A 7 -16.39 -18.67 5.76
N GLU A 8 -15.31 -17.94 5.49
CA GLU A 8 -13.95 -18.45 5.66
C GLU A 8 -13.42 -18.17 7.08
N PRO A 9 -12.55 -19.06 7.60
CA PRO A 9 -11.86 -18.82 8.87
C PRO A 9 -10.94 -17.60 8.78
N ARG A 10 -10.49 -17.13 9.94
CA ARG A 10 -9.46 -16.09 9.99
C ARG A 10 -8.20 -16.58 9.26
N ARG A 11 -7.65 -15.70 8.41
CA ARG A 11 -6.38 -15.92 7.70
C ARG A 11 -5.27 -16.31 8.69
N LYS A 12 -4.38 -17.21 8.27
CA LYS A 12 -3.08 -17.45 8.91
C LYS A 12 -2.01 -16.55 8.29
N ASP A 13 -1.16 -15.97 9.12
CA ASP A 13 -0.01 -15.15 8.66
C ASP A 13 1.01 -16.03 7.95
N GLU A 14 1.00 -15.96 6.62
CA GLU A 14 1.90 -16.70 5.73
C GLU A 14 2.48 -15.77 4.64
N GLY A 15 3.56 -16.19 3.99
CA GLY A 15 4.19 -15.46 2.89
C GLY A 15 4.72 -14.07 3.26
N LEU A 16 4.60 -13.12 2.33
CA LEU A 16 5.12 -11.75 2.48
C LEU A 16 4.51 -11.00 3.67
N LEU A 17 3.22 -11.23 3.95
CA LEU A 17 2.56 -10.57 5.08
C LEU A 17 3.11 -11.06 6.42
N ALA A 18 3.39 -12.36 6.55
CA ALA A 18 4.05 -12.88 7.74
C ALA A 18 5.46 -12.29 7.91
N ALA A 19 6.22 -12.21 6.82
CA ALA A 19 7.58 -11.67 6.83
C ALA A 19 7.60 -10.19 7.29
N VAL A 20 6.72 -9.35 6.75
CA VAL A 20 6.63 -7.95 7.20
C VAL A 20 6.13 -7.83 8.65
N ASN A 21 5.14 -8.64 9.06
CA ASN A 21 4.65 -8.62 10.44
C ASN A 21 5.75 -9.02 11.43
N GLN A 22 6.57 -10.01 11.08
CA GLN A 22 7.73 -10.42 11.88
C GLN A 22 8.79 -9.31 11.93
N ALA A 23 9.09 -8.65 10.81
CA ALA A 23 10.05 -7.55 10.77
C ALA A 23 9.61 -6.38 11.67
N ILE A 24 8.34 -5.95 11.56
CA ILE A 24 7.79 -4.89 12.40
C ILE A 24 7.77 -5.31 13.87
N THR A 25 7.27 -6.51 14.18
CA THR A 25 7.20 -7.01 15.57
C THR A 25 8.59 -7.13 16.18
N GLY A 26 9.59 -7.58 15.42
CA GLY A 26 10.98 -7.62 15.88
C GLY A 26 11.51 -6.24 16.25
N TYR A 27 11.23 -5.21 15.45
CA TYR A 27 11.60 -3.85 15.80
C TYR A 27 10.83 -3.31 17.02
N LEU A 28 9.53 -3.60 17.12
CA LEU A 28 8.73 -3.24 18.29
C LEU A 28 9.28 -3.86 19.57
N HIS A 29 9.69 -5.13 19.54
CA HIS A 29 10.31 -5.79 20.69
C HIS A 29 11.60 -5.09 21.15
N LEU A 30 12.43 -4.60 20.22
CA LEU A 30 13.60 -3.81 20.61
C LEU A 30 13.20 -2.52 21.34
N LEU A 31 12.24 -1.77 20.80
CA LEU A 31 11.76 -0.54 21.45
C LEU A 31 11.09 -0.82 22.80
N GLU A 32 10.39 -1.95 22.90
CA GLU A 32 9.67 -2.34 24.11
C GLU A 32 10.58 -2.96 25.18
N SER A 33 11.81 -3.35 24.83
CA SER A 33 12.83 -3.79 25.80
C SER A 33 13.26 -2.68 26.77
N VAL A 34 13.15 -1.41 26.34
CA VAL A 34 13.34 -0.25 27.22
C VAL A 34 12.12 -0.10 28.13
N PRO A 35 12.28 0.07 29.45
CA PRO A 35 11.16 0.34 30.36
C PRO A 35 10.32 1.54 29.92
N ALA A 36 9.00 1.47 30.07
CA ALA A 36 8.09 2.51 29.54
C ALA A 36 8.39 3.92 30.09
N GLU A 37 8.87 3.99 31.33
CA GLU A 37 9.28 5.22 32.04
C GLU A 37 10.55 5.84 31.43
N GLU A 38 11.45 5.01 30.92
CA GLU A 38 12.74 5.41 30.33
C GLU A 38 12.64 5.73 28.84
N ARG A 39 11.58 5.28 28.16
CA ARG A 39 11.37 5.54 26.72
C ARG A 39 11.20 7.03 26.45
N ASN A 40 12.03 7.55 25.54
CA ASN A 40 11.90 8.91 25.07
C ASN A 40 10.66 9.08 24.16
N LEU A 41 10.28 10.33 23.88
CA LEU A 41 9.09 10.65 23.07
C LEU A 41 9.14 10.01 21.67
N GLN A 42 10.33 9.90 21.08
CA GLN A 42 10.51 9.37 19.74
C GLN A 42 10.30 7.85 19.70
N GLU A 43 10.79 7.12 20.70
CA GLU A 43 10.55 5.68 20.83
C GLU A 43 9.07 5.36 21.02
N ARG A 44 8.37 6.13 21.86
CA ARG A 44 6.91 6.02 22.03
C ARG A 44 6.18 6.24 20.72
N ARG A 45 6.60 7.24 19.93
CA ARG A 45 6.03 7.49 18.59
C ARG A 45 6.29 6.34 17.62
N TYR A 46 7.50 5.76 17.62
CA TYR A 46 7.83 4.62 16.77
C TYR A 46 7.04 3.36 17.12
N ILE A 47 6.76 3.12 18.40
CA ILE A 47 5.88 2.01 18.83
C ILE A 47 4.47 2.20 18.26
N VAL A 48 3.90 3.40 18.39
CA VAL A 48 2.57 3.72 17.84
C VAL A 48 2.54 3.55 16.32
N TRP A 49 3.57 4.03 15.63
CA TRP A 49 3.69 3.88 14.18
C TRP A 49 3.83 2.42 13.76
N GLY A 50 4.69 1.63 14.39
CA GLY A 50 4.85 0.20 14.08
C GLY A 50 3.56 -0.58 14.26
N ARG A 51 2.83 -0.37 15.37
CA ARG A 51 1.51 -0.97 15.58
C ARG A 51 0.48 -0.50 14.54
N GLY A 52 0.55 0.77 14.15
CA GLY A 52 -0.26 1.32 13.06
C GLY A 52 0.03 0.65 11.71
N PHE A 53 1.28 0.33 11.40
CA PHE A 53 1.65 -0.40 10.18
C PHE A 53 1.12 -1.83 10.18
N LEU A 54 1.25 -2.58 11.29
CA LEU A 54 0.68 -3.94 11.40
C LEU A 54 -0.82 -3.95 11.03
N ARG A 55 -1.58 -3.00 11.61
CA ARG A 55 -3.01 -2.87 11.31
C ARG A 55 -3.26 -2.46 9.86
N ALA A 56 -2.53 -1.48 9.35
CA ALA A 56 -2.74 -0.99 7.99
C ALA A 56 -2.43 -2.06 6.92
N LEU A 57 -1.39 -2.87 7.14
CA LEU A 57 -1.01 -3.96 6.24
C LEU A 57 -2.03 -5.10 6.26
N ASP A 58 -2.57 -5.45 7.43
CA ASP A 58 -3.71 -6.39 7.50
C ASP A 58 -4.94 -5.84 6.78
N GLU A 59 -5.27 -4.56 6.97
CA GLU A 59 -6.40 -3.94 6.28
C GLU A 59 -6.20 -3.89 4.76
N LEU A 60 -4.97 -3.69 4.26
CA LEU A 60 -4.64 -3.76 2.83
C LEU A 60 -4.86 -5.18 2.29
N GLU A 61 -4.33 -6.19 2.98
CA GLU A 61 -4.49 -7.59 2.57
C GLU A 61 -5.96 -8.00 2.55
N GLN A 62 -6.73 -7.65 3.58
CA GLN A 62 -8.16 -7.96 3.62
C GLN A 62 -8.91 -7.27 2.47
N SER A 63 -8.56 -6.03 2.13
CA SER A 63 -9.19 -5.31 1.02
C SER A 63 -8.87 -5.97 -0.32
N GLN A 64 -7.61 -6.37 -0.53
CA GLN A 64 -7.20 -7.13 -1.71
C GLN A 64 -7.95 -8.46 -1.81
N PHE A 65 -8.01 -9.22 -0.71
CA PHE A 65 -8.73 -10.49 -0.65
C PHE A 65 -10.20 -10.30 -1.08
N ALA A 66 -10.91 -9.36 -0.49
CA ALA A 66 -12.31 -9.13 -0.83
C ALA A 66 -12.49 -8.67 -2.29
N ALA A 67 -11.60 -7.81 -2.80
CA ALA A 67 -11.61 -7.39 -4.20
C ALA A 67 -11.45 -8.60 -5.14
N VAL A 68 -10.51 -9.50 -4.86
CA VAL A 68 -10.30 -10.71 -5.66
C VAL A 68 -11.52 -11.64 -5.57
N SER A 69 -12.02 -11.91 -4.36
CA SER A 69 -13.11 -12.86 -4.14
C SER A 69 -14.45 -12.43 -4.76
N TYR A 70 -14.72 -11.12 -4.83
CA TYR A 70 -15.89 -10.62 -5.56
C TYR A 70 -15.61 -10.53 -7.06
N GLY A 71 -14.41 -10.11 -7.47
CA GLY A 71 -14.01 -10.00 -8.88
C GLY A 71 -14.04 -11.36 -9.59
N SER A 72 -13.72 -12.45 -8.90
CA SER A 72 -13.79 -13.81 -9.45
C SER A 72 -15.21 -14.31 -9.75
N LYS A 73 -16.23 -13.61 -9.25
CA LYS A 73 -17.65 -13.95 -9.49
C LYS A 73 -18.23 -13.19 -10.69
N VAL A 74 -17.49 -12.23 -11.23
CA VAL A 74 -17.89 -11.44 -12.40
C VAL A 74 -17.40 -12.14 -13.67
N THR A 75 -18.34 -12.52 -14.52
CA THR A 75 -18.11 -13.30 -15.75
C THR A 75 -18.49 -12.54 -17.02
N LYS A 76 -19.44 -11.61 -16.94
CA LYS A 76 -19.90 -10.83 -18.09
C LYS A 76 -18.96 -9.68 -18.42
N THR A 77 -18.79 -9.45 -19.73
CA THR A 77 -18.01 -8.34 -20.26
C THR A 77 -18.80 -7.02 -20.26
N TYR A 78 -20.13 -7.09 -20.26
CA TYR A 78 -20.99 -5.92 -20.28
C TYR A 78 -21.88 -5.89 -19.04
N ILE A 79 -22.07 -4.71 -18.48
CA ILE A 79 -22.82 -4.52 -17.22
C ILE A 79 -24.31 -4.87 -17.41
N ASP A 80 -24.89 -4.53 -18.55
CA ASP A 80 -26.28 -4.82 -18.91
C ASP A 80 -26.56 -6.31 -19.17
N GLU A 81 -25.51 -7.13 -19.22
CA GLU A 81 -25.58 -8.60 -19.35
C GLU A 81 -25.57 -9.33 -18.00
N MET A 82 -25.29 -8.62 -16.91
CA MET A 82 -25.17 -9.20 -15.57
C MET A 82 -26.55 -9.49 -14.99
N SER A 83 -26.64 -10.60 -14.24
CA SER A 83 -27.75 -10.78 -13.31
C SER A 83 -27.63 -9.80 -12.14
N ASP A 84 -28.72 -9.54 -11.41
CA ASP A 84 -28.69 -8.67 -10.23
C ASP A 84 -27.62 -9.11 -9.20
N THR A 85 -27.44 -10.42 -9.03
CA THR A 85 -26.43 -10.97 -8.11
C THR A 85 -25.01 -10.71 -8.60
N GLU A 86 -24.76 -10.88 -9.90
CA GLU A 86 -23.45 -10.62 -10.49
C GLU A 86 -23.12 -9.12 -10.50
N LEU A 87 -24.13 -8.27 -10.71
CA LEU A 87 -24.01 -6.82 -10.63
C LEU A 87 -23.64 -6.36 -9.21
N ASP A 88 -24.27 -6.95 -8.19
CA ASP A 88 -23.91 -6.71 -6.79
C ASP A 88 -22.47 -7.11 -6.49
N ASP A 89 -22.04 -8.28 -6.97
CA ASP A 89 -20.66 -8.74 -6.78
C ASP A 89 -19.66 -7.84 -7.54
N TYR A 90 -20.01 -7.35 -8.73
CA TYR A 90 -19.22 -6.36 -9.45
C TYR A 90 -19.08 -5.05 -8.67
N HIS A 91 -20.16 -4.51 -8.10
CA HIS A 91 -20.08 -3.30 -7.27
C HIS A 91 -19.24 -3.50 -6.01
N ARG A 92 -19.34 -4.65 -5.36
CA ARG A 92 -18.51 -4.99 -4.20
C ARG A 92 -17.04 -5.13 -4.57
N HIS A 93 -16.76 -5.77 -5.71
CA HIS A 93 -15.41 -5.84 -6.27
C HIS A 93 -14.82 -4.43 -6.41
N LEU A 94 -15.51 -3.52 -7.12
CA LEU A 94 -15.08 -2.14 -7.31
C LEU A 94 -14.85 -1.41 -5.98
N TYR A 95 -15.77 -1.57 -5.03
CA TYR A 95 -15.66 -0.96 -3.71
C TYR A 95 -14.37 -1.40 -2.99
N PHE A 96 -14.12 -2.70 -2.90
CA PHE A 96 -12.93 -3.21 -2.20
C PHE A 96 -11.64 -2.94 -2.98
N TYR A 97 -11.67 -3.00 -4.31
CA TYR A 97 -10.54 -2.67 -5.18
C TYR A 97 -10.07 -1.23 -4.97
N LYS A 98 -10.98 -0.26 -5.08
CA LYS A 98 -10.69 1.16 -4.85
C LYS A 98 -10.14 1.41 -3.44
N ASN A 99 -10.75 0.79 -2.43
CA ASN A 99 -10.26 0.88 -1.05
C ASN A 99 -8.85 0.28 -0.89
N ALA A 100 -8.55 -0.83 -1.56
CA ALA A 100 -7.23 -1.46 -1.52
C ALA A 100 -6.16 -0.53 -2.11
N ILE A 101 -6.44 0.10 -3.26
CA ILE A 101 -5.50 1.04 -3.89
C ILE A 101 -5.25 2.26 -3.02
N ILE A 102 -6.30 2.87 -2.46
CA ILE A 102 -6.15 4.03 -1.57
C ILE A 102 -5.30 3.66 -0.35
N ARG A 103 -5.54 2.48 0.25
CA ARG A 103 -4.79 1.98 1.39
C ARG A 103 -3.32 1.71 1.05
N LEU A 104 -3.05 1.12 -0.11
CA LEU A 104 -1.69 0.88 -0.60
C LEU A 104 -0.88 2.18 -0.62
N PHE A 105 -1.40 3.23 -1.27
CA PHE A 105 -0.67 4.50 -1.33
C PHE A 105 -0.60 5.22 0.01
N ALA A 106 -1.64 5.13 0.84
CA ALA A 106 -1.59 5.67 2.20
C ALA A 106 -0.51 5.00 3.07
N ILE A 107 -0.28 3.69 2.91
CA ILE A 107 0.79 2.95 3.59
C ILE A 107 2.15 3.43 3.08
N LEU A 108 2.34 3.51 1.76
CA LEU A 108 3.58 4.01 1.18
C LEU A 108 3.89 5.42 1.68
N ASP A 109 2.92 6.35 1.64
CA ASP A 109 3.13 7.71 2.10
C ASP A 109 3.51 7.76 3.59
N LYS A 110 2.89 6.93 4.43
CA LYS A 110 3.28 6.78 5.84
C LYS A 110 4.69 6.20 6.00
N LEU A 111 5.08 5.22 5.19
CA LEU A 111 6.46 4.69 5.17
C LEU A 111 7.46 5.78 4.78
N GLY A 112 7.12 6.61 3.79
CA GLY A 112 7.95 7.75 3.40
C GLY A 112 8.19 8.71 4.56
N HIS A 113 7.13 9.12 5.26
CA HIS A 113 7.24 10.00 6.43
C HIS A 113 8.02 9.32 7.57
N PHE A 114 7.73 8.04 7.84
CA PHE A 114 8.43 7.23 8.83
C PHE A 114 9.93 7.19 8.57
N MET A 115 10.34 6.86 7.34
CA MET A 115 11.74 6.83 6.93
C MET A 115 12.39 8.20 7.00
N ASN A 116 11.71 9.24 6.49
CA ASN A 116 12.23 10.60 6.51
C ASN A 116 12.60 11.03 7.93
N GLU A 117 11.73 10.72 8.89
CA GLU A 117 11.98 11.02 10.29
C GLU A 117 13.05 10.09 10.91
N ARG A 118 12.91 8.77 10.73
CA ARG A 118 13.78 7.75 11.35
C ARG A 118 15.24 7.88 10.92
N PHE A 119 15.45 8.33 9.70
CA PHE A 119 16.77 8.49 9.08
C PHE A 119 17.18 9.97 8.96
N ARG A 120 16.36 10.89 9.49
CA ARG A 120 16.60 12.35 9.46
C ARG A 120 16.97 12.85 8.05
N LEU A 121 16.23 12.37 7.05
CA LEU A 121 16.55 12.61 5.62
C LEU A 121 16.23 14.03 5.16
N LYS A 122 15.44 14.79 5.93
CA LYS A 122 15.09 16.19 5.66
C LYS A 122 14.49 16.41 4.27
N THR A 123 13.71 15.47 3.77
CA THR A 123 13.10 15.52 2.43
C THR A 123 12.18 16.73 2.26
N GLU A 124 11.63 17.26 3.35
CA GLU A 124 10.87 18.51 3.39
C GLU A 124 11.66 19.74 2.93
N GLU A 125 12.99 19.76 3.13
CA GLU A 125 13.86 20.85 2.66
C GLU A 125 13.98 20.83 1.12
N ILE A 126 13.81 19.66 0.50
CA ILE A 126 13.80 19.49 -0.96
C ILE A 126 12.40 19.73 -1.52
N LYS A 127 11.37 19.20 -0.85
CA LYS A 127 9.98 19.32 -1.26
C LYS A 127 9.05 19.25 -0.05
N ALA A 128 8.41 20.37 0.28
CA ALA A 128 7.52 20.48 1.44
C ALA A 128 6.43 19.38 1.52
N ARG A 129 5.87 18.97 0.37
CA ARG A 129 4.94 17.83 0.26
C ARG A 129 5.60 16.71 -0.53
N TYR A 130 5.99 15.64 0.15
CA TYR A 130 6.72 14.53 -0.44
C TYR A 130 5.95 13.21 -0.30
N SER A 131 6.25 12.28 -1.21
CA SER A 131 5.74 10.90 -1.19
C SER A 131 6.86 9.95 -0.82
N TYR A 132 6.52 8.68 -0.58
CA TYR A 132 7.51 7.59 -0.48
C TYR A 132 8.59 7.65 -1.57
N PHE A 133 8.17 7.80 -2.84
CA PHE A 133 9.09 7.82 -3.97
C PHE A 133 9.96 9.09 -4.01
N THR A 134 9.52 10.18 -3.38
CA THR A 134 10.35 11.37 -3.21
C THR A 134 11.44 11.12 -2.19
N VAL A 135 11.12 10.47 -1.07
CA VAL A 135 12.10 10.07 -0.03
C VAL A 135 13.13 9.11 -0.61
N LEU A 136 12.67 8.09 -1.35
CA LEU A 136 13.58 7.15 -2.01
C LEU A 136 14.49 7.84 -3.04
N ARG A 137 13.98 8.80 -3.82
CA ARG A 137 14.81 9.60 -4.71
C ARG A 137 15.86 10.43 -3.95
N ASN A 138 15.49 11.02 -2.82
CA ASN A 138 16.42 11.76 -1.97
C ASN A 138 17.56 10.85 -1.49
N MET A 139 17.23 9.66 -0.97
CA MET A 139 18.22 8.67 -0.56
C MET A 139 19.16 8.30 -1.71
N HIS A 140 18.61 8.01 -2.89
CA HIS A 140 19.38 7.64 -4.08
C HIS A 140 20.36 8.75 -4.50
N THR A 141 19.84 9.98 -4.64
CA THR A 141 20.60 11.13 -5.16
C THR A 141 21.73 11.53 -4.23
N ASN A 142 21.52 11.40 -2.92
CA ASN A 142 22.49 11.78 -1.88
C ASN A 142 23.27 10.58 -1.31
N HIS A 143 23.15 9.40 -1.91
CA HIS A 143 23.81 8.16 -1.46
C HIS A 143 23.61 7.85 0.04
N LEU A 144 22.39 8.08 0.54
CA LEU A 144 22.05 7.89 1.95
C LEU A 144 21.57 6.45 2.19
N TYR A 145 22.11 5.79 3.21
CA TYR A 145 21.74 4.41 3.58
C TYR A 145 21.77 3.44 2.39
N THR A 146 22.85 3.50 1.59
CA THR A 146 23.01 2.84 0.28
C THR A 146 22.50 1.39 0.25
N LYS A 147 22.83 0.57 1.25
CA LYS A 147 22.35 -0.82 1.32
C LYS A 147 20.82 -0.95 1.33
N LEU A 148 20.11 -0.12 2.09
CA LEU A 148 18.64 -0.12 2.11
C LEU A 148 18.10 0.54 0.84
N GLU A 149 18.72 1.66 0.44
CA GLU A 149 18.33 2.42 -0.74
C GLU A 149 18.33 1.55 -2.00
N GLU A 150 19.42 0.83 -2.28
CA GLU A 150 19.55 -0.04 -3.47
C GLU A 150 18.45 -1.11 -3.52
N GLN A 151 18.11 -1.70 -2.37
CA GLN A 151 17.03 -2.69 -2.27
C GLN A 151 15.68 -2.05 -2.62
N LEU A 152 15.37 -0.89 -2.04
CA LEU A 152 14.10 -0.20 -2.27
C LEU A 152 13.99 0.39 -3.68
N TYR A 153 15.12 0.86 -4.23
CA TYR A 153 15.18 1.38 -5.59
C TYR A 153 15.04 0.27 -6.62
N GLY A 154 15.64 -0.90 -6.37
CA GLY A 154 15.42 -2.12 -7.14
C GLY A 154 13.93 -2.49 -7.21
N LEU A 155 13.23 -2.48 -6.07
CA LEU A 155 11.77 -2.70 -6.03
C LEU A 155 11.03 -1.66 -6.87
N LYS A 156 11.33 -0.36 -6.68
CA LYS A 156 10.70 0.72 -7.47
C LYS A 156 10.85 0.49 -8.97
N VAL A 157 12.03 0.07 -9.44
CA VAL A 157 12.27 -0.19 -10.87
C VAL A 157 11.50 -1.43 -11.33
N ALA A 158 11.54 -2.53 -10.58
CA ALA A 158 10.87 -3.78 -10.92
C ALA A 158 9.33 -3.63 -11.02
N TYR A 159 8.75 -2.76 -10.19
CA TYR A 159 7.30 -2.59 -10.09
C TYR A 159 6.77 -1.29 -10.70
N LYS A 160 7.61 -0.56 -11.43
CA LYS A 160 7.31 0.80 -11.92
C LYS A 160 5.97 0.88 -12.66
N VAL A 161 5.82 0.10 -13.72
CA VAL A 161 4.67 0.17 -14.63
C VAL A 161 3.33 -0.13 -13.93
N PRO A 162 3.15 -1.27 -13.22
CA PRO A 162 1.88 -1.57 -12.55
C PRO A 162 1.56 -0.55 -11.46
N VAL A 163 2.55 -0.09 -10.69
CA VAL A 163 2.33 0.88 -9.62
C VAL A 163 1.99 2.28 -10.17
N GLU A 164 2.53 2.66 -11.33
CA GLU A 164 2.14 3.89 -12.03
C GLU A 164 0.68 3.84 -12.48
N ARG A 165 0.19 2.70 -13.00
CA ARG A 165 -1.23 2.53 -13.36
C ARG A 165 -2.14 2.64 -12.13
N LEU A 166 -1.84 1.90 -11.07
CA LEU A 166 -2.58 2.00 -9.80
C LEU A 166 -2.60 3.43 -9.24
N ARG A 167 -1.49 4.17 -9.37
CA ARG A 167 -1.41 5.56 -8.91
C ARG A 167 -2.34 6.46 -9.71
N ASN A 168 -2.38 6.27 -11.02
CA ASN A 168 -3.27 7.04 -11.90
C ASN A 168 -4.73 6.73 -11.59
N GLU A 169 -5.09 5.46 -11.41
CA GLU A 169 -6.43 5.05 -10.98
C GLU A 169 -6.82 5.64 -9.63
N ARG A 170 -5.91 5.62 -8.65
CA ARG A 170 -6.13 6.26 -7.35
C ARG A 170 -6.41 7.75 -7.49
N ASN A 171 -5.61 8.44 -8.30
CA ASN A 171 -5.77 9.87 -8.51
C ASN A 171 -7.11 10.17 -9.19
N MET A 172 -7.48 9.38 -10.20
CA MET A 172 -8.79 9.47 -10.83
C MET A 172 -9.88 9.31 -9.77
N GLU A 173 -9.85 8.26 -8.96
CA GLU A 173 -10.86 8.01 -7.91
C GLU A 173 -11.00 9.17 -6.92
N ILE A 174 -9.88 9.75 -6.47
CA ILE A 174 -9.88 10.90 -5.56
C ILE A 174 -10.39 12.17 -6.25
N HIS A 175 -10.22 12.27 -7.56
CA HIS A 175 -10.57 13.45 -8.35
C HIS A 175 -11.88 13.30 -9.16
N THR A 176 -12.58 12.16 -9.10
CA THR A 176 -13.83 11.92 -9.84
C THR A 176 -14.97 12.87 -9.46
N ILE A 177 -14.83 13.61 -8.35
CA ILE A 177 -15.75 14.67 -7.92
C ILE A 177 -15.07 16.05 -8.00
N ASN A 178 -14.21 16.27 -9.00
CA ASN A 178 -13.73 17.60 -9.38
C ASN A 178 -14.32 17.99 -10.74
N ALA A 179 -14.83 19.22 -10.86
CA ALA A 179 -15.49 19.73 -12.05
C ALA A 179 -14.63 19.62 -13.32
N ASP A 180 -13.31 19.77 -13.20
CA ASP A 180 -12.38 19.65 -14.32
C ASP A 180 -12.37 18.24 -14.94
N LEU A 181 -12.55 17.19 -14.12
CA LEU A 181 -12.64 15.81 -14.62
C LEU A 181 -14.00 15.49 -15.21
N LEU A 182 -15.06 16.19 -14.77
CA LEU A 182 -16.38 16.07 -15.36
C LEU A 182 -16.37 16.57 -16.80
N ASP A 183 -15.70 17.69 -17.08
CA ASP A 183 -15.53 18.22 -18.44
C ASP A 183 -14.70 17.28 -19.33
N ASP A 184 -13.60 16.71 -18.81
CA ASP A 184 -12.79 15.73 -19.53
C ASP A 184 -13.57 14.43 -19.81
N LEU A 185 -14.38 13.96 -18.85
CA LEU A 185 -15.26 12.80 -19.01
C LEU A 185 -16.40 13.07 -19.99
N LEU A 186 -16.95 14.29 -20.01
CA LEU A 186 -17.97 14.71 -20.97
C LEU A 186 -17.39 14.80 -22.38
N GLN A 187 -16.20 15.37 -22.57
CA GLN A 187 -15.50 15.37 -23.87
C GLN A 187 -15.15 13.95 -24.33
N ALA A 188 -14.71 13.07 -23.42
CA ALA A 188 -14.44 11.67 -23.73
C ALA A 188 -15.73 10.88 -24.06
N ALA A 189 -16.87 11.25 -23.47
CA ALA A 189 -18.17 10.67 -23.77
C ALA A 189 -18.73 11.16 -25.11
N GLU A 190 -18.55 12.44 -25.43
CA GLU A 190 -18.96 13.05 -26.69
C GLU A 190 -18.13 12.54 -27.88
N SER A 191 -16.82 12.35 -27.70
CA SER A 191 -15.94 11.78 -28.73
C SER A 191 -16.15 10.27 -28.98
N LYS A 192 -16.82 9.55 -28.06
CA LYS A 192 -17.18 8.12 -28.19
C LYS A 192 -18.59 7.88 -28.75
N GLN A 193 -19.26 8.90 -29.29
CA GLN A 193 -20.52 8.73 -30.03
C GLN A 193 -20.33 8.05 -31.40
N SER A 194 -19.81 6.82 -31.40
CA SER A 194 -19.91 5.88 -32.53
C SER A 194 -20.28 4.47 -32.03
N LEU A 195 -21.58 4.16 -32.16
CA LEU A 195 -22.19 2.84 -32.45
C LEU A 195 -21.94 1.57 -31.58
N ASP A 196 -21.38 1.64 -30.37
CA ASP A 196 -21.54 0.54 -29.38
C ASP A 196 -21.55 1.08 -27.94
N GLN A 197 -22.72 1.56 -27.48
CA GLN A 197 -22.92 2.25 -26.20
C GLN A 197 -23.06 1.32 -24.98
N ARG A 198 -22.71 0.04 -25.10
CA ARG A 198 -22.79 -0.87 -23.95
C ARG A 198 -21.66 -0.58 -22.97
N LYS A 199 -22.00 -0.33 -21.71
CA LYS A 199 -21.01 -0.12 -20.65
C LYS A 199 -20.26 -1.44 -20.41
N LYS A 200 -19.04 -1.50 -20.92
CA LYS A 200 -18.11 -2.61 -20.66
C LYS A 200 -17.65 -2.58 -19.21
N THR A 201 -17.46 -3.76 -18.64
CA THR A 201 -16.71 -3.92 -17.40
C THR A 201 -15.26 -3.53 -17.61
N GLU A 202 -14.61 -3.06 -16.54
CA GLU A 202 -13.17 -2.89 -16.54
C GLU A 202 -12.46 -4.24 -16.70
N ASN A 203 -11.18 -4.21 -17.10
CA ASN A 203 -10.38 -5.43 -17.16
C ASN A 203 -10.01 -5.88 -15.75
N ILE A 204 -10.96 -6.51 -15.05
CA ILE A 204 -10.86 -6.95 -13.66
C ILE A 204 -9.58 -7.78 -13.45
N GLN A 205 -9.21 -8.65 -14.39
CA GLN A 205 -8.03 -9.51 -14.25
C GLN A 205 -6.72 -8.71 -14.29
N GLU A 206 -6.61 -7.73 -15.18
CA GLU A 206 -5.43 -6.86 -15.25
C GLU A 206 -5.34 -5.95 -14.03
N HIS A 207 -6.45 -5.37 -13.61
CA HIS A 207 -6.57 -4.55 -12.41
C HIS A 207 -6.14 -5.32 -11.15
N LEU A 208 -6.67 -6.53 -10.96
CA LEU A 208 -6.33 -7.38 -9.82
C LEU A 208 -4.87 -7.82 -9.83
N LYS A 209 -4.29 -8.09 -11.01
CA LYS A 209 -2.87 -8.39 -11.16
C LYS A 209 -1.99 -7.21 -10.77
N ASP A 210 -2.33 -6.01 -11.21
CA ASP A 210 -1.61 -4.81 -10.82
C ASP A 210 -1.72 -4.56 -9.31
N LEU A 211 -2.93 -4.71 -8.74
CA LEU A 211 -3.15 -4.61 -7.31
C LEU A 211 -2.30 -5.61 -6.52
N GLU A 212 -2.25 -6.87 -6.96
CA GLU A 212 -1.40 -7.89 -6.34
C GLU A 212 0.07 -7.48 -6.35
N ILE A 213 0.56 -7.01 -7.49
CA ILE A 213 1.93 -6.54 -7.64
C ILE A 213 2.21 -5.36 -6.70
N GLY A 214 1.27 -4.40 -6.62
CA GLY A 214 1.38 -3.25 -5.74
C GLY A 214 1.38 -3.61 -4.25
N CYS A 215 0.52 -4.57 -3.84
CA CYS A 215 0.50 -5.12 -2.49
C CYS A 215 1.84 -5.80 -2.16
N ASN A 216 2.33 -6.67 -3.05
CA ASN A 216 3.58 -7.39 -2.87
C ASN A 216 4.77 -6.44 -2.74
N MET A 217 4.83 -5.39 -3.57
CA MET A 217 5.85 -4.34 -3.43
C MET A 217 5.76 -3.67 -2.06
N THR A 218 4.56 -3.33 -1.60
CA THR A 218 4.34 -2.62 -0.33
C THR A 218 4.75 -3.48 0.87
N PHE A 219 4.40 -4.77 0.88
CA PHE A 219 4.83 -5.72 1.91
C PHE A 219 6.34 -5.89 1.90
N THR A 220 6.94 -6.07 0.73
CA THR A 220 8.39 -6.26 0.59
C THR A 220 9.17 -5.01 1.02
N ALA A 221 8.75 -3.81 0.58
CA ALA A 221 9.39 -2.56 0.98
C ALA A 221 9.32 -2.37 2.51
N SER A 222 8.15 -2.61 3.11
CA SER A 222 7.97 -2.55 4.56
C SER A 222 8.88 -3.53 5.29
N GLU A 223 8.95 -4.79 4.86
CA GLU A 223 9.81 -5.81 5.44
C GLU A 223 11.28 -5.40 5.37
N LYS A 224 11.77 -4.91 4.23
CA LYS A 224 13.15 -4.45 4.06
C LYS A 224 13.47 -3.26 4.97
N ILE A 225 12.57 -2.28 5.07
CA ILE A 225 12.73 -1.10 5.92
C ILE A 225 12.83 -1.51 7.39
N PHE A 226 11.87 -2.28 7.91
CA PHE A 226 11.84 -2.64 9.33
C PHE A 226 12.97 -3.61 9.69
N THR A 227 13.33 -4.54 8.81
CA THR A 227 14.49 -5.41 9.00
C THR A 227 15.78 -4.60 9.09
N TYR A 228 15.98 -3.67 8.15
CA TYR A 228 17.16 -2.80 8.16
C TYR A 228 17.23 -1.94 9.43
N ILE A 229 16.12 -1.35 9.85
CA ILE A 229 16.06 -0.54 11.07
C ILE A 229 16.39 -1.39 12.30
N ARG A 230 15.84 -2.61 12.39
CA ARG A 230 16.13 -3.54 13.48
C ARG A 230 17.62 -3.83 13.56
N THR A 231 18.22 -4.29 12.46
CA THR A 231 19.67 -4.59 12.39
C THR A 231 20.52 -3.37 12.70
N LEU A 232 20.14 -2.18 12.21
CA LEU A 232 20.85 -0.94 12.52
C LEU A 232 20.80 -0.63 14.03
N SER A 233 19.63 -0.81 14.65
CA SER A 233 19.39 -0.51 16.07
C SER A 233 20.07 -1.51 17.01
N GLU A 234 20.20 -2.77 16.58
CA GLU A 234 21.01 -3.79 17.27
C GLU A 234 22.50 -3.45 17.15
N SER A 235 22.98 -3.11 15.95
CA SER A 235 24.39 -2.81 15.70
C SER A 235 24.90 -1.55 16.42
N SER A 236 24.02 -0.59 16.67
CA SER A 236 24.37 0.64 17.40
C SER A 236 24.47 0.44 18.91
N GLY A 237 24.10 -0.75 19.44
CA GLY A 237 24.05 -1.03 20.88
C GLY A 237 22.96 -0.26 21.63
N GLN A 238 22.10 0.46 20.90
CA GLN A 238 21.09 1.36 21.46
C GLN A 238 20.03 0.62 22.28
N TYR A 239 19.80 -0.66 21.96
CA TYR A 239 18.90 -1.56 22.67
C TYR A 239 19.65 -2.85 22.98
N SER A 240 20.49 -2.82 24.02
CA SER A 240 21.14 -4.03 24.52
C SER A 240 20.13 -4.84 25.32
N PRO A 241 20.02 -6.16 25.12
CA PRO A 241 19.15 -6.99 25.95
C PRO A 241 19.65 -6.90 27.39
N SER A 242 18.78 -6.48 28.31
CA SER A 242 19.00 -6.64 29.74
C SER A 242 19.21 -8.13 30.00
N ASN A 243 20.39 -8.49 30.50
CA ASN A 243 20.67 -9.85 30.99
C ASN A 243 19.71 -10.23 32.13
#